data_AF-A0A1B1W0K7-F1
#
_entry.id   AF-A0A1B1W0K7-F1
#
_cell.length_a   1.000
_cell.length_b   1.000
_cell.length_c   1.000
_cell.angle_alpha   90.00
_cell.angle_beta   90.00
_cell.angle_gamma   90.00
#
_symmetry.space_group_name_H-M   'P 1'
#
loop_
_entity.id
_entity.type
_entity.pdbx_description
1 polymer ?
#
loop_
_entity_poly.entity_id
_entity_poly.type
_entity_poly.pdbx_seq_one_letter_code
_entity_poly.pdbx_strand_id
1 'polypeptide(L)'
;MDPQQRLLMTYAWKAIEEAGHSAQSLSGTKTGIFIGTGNTGYSSLLSNVDIEGSAAANMSPSAGPNRVSYFLNIHGPSEPIDTACSSSLVAIHHAVCAIEDGNCEMAIAGGVNTVVTPQGHIAYDKAGALSKEGKCKTFSDKADGFAVSEGAGILFLKKLKAAERDGDHIY
;
A
#
# COMPACT_ATOMS: atom_id res chain seq x y z
N MET A 1 11.97 11.04 3.09
CA MET A 1 10.76 10.39 2.51
C MET A 1 10.49 9.10 3.25
N ASP A 2 9.26 8.92 3.72
CA ASP A 2 8.82 7.74 4.45
C ASP A 2 9.20 6.44 3.69
N PRO A 3 9.81 5.43 4.36
CA PRO A 3 10.10 4.12 3.76
C PRO A 3 8.91 3.47 3.05
N GLN A 4 7.68 3.61 3.55
CA GLN A 4 6.49 3.06 2.89
C GLN A 4 6.26 3.66 1.51
N GLN A 5 6.50 4.97 1.35
CA GLN A 5 6.35 5.61 0.04
C GLN A 5 7.38 5.06 -0.95
N ARG A 6 8.62 4.82 -0.51
CA ARG A 6 9.68 4.23 -1.34
C ARG A 6 9.36 2.80 -1.74
N LEU A 7 8.97 1.97 -0.78
CA LEU A 7 8.60 0.58 -1.03
C LEU A 7 7.38 0.49 -1.94
N LEU A 8 6.36 1.32 -1.71
CA LEU A 8 5.19 1.37 -2.57
C LEU A 8 5.58 1.68 -4.03
N MET A 9 6.41 2.70 -4.27
CA MET A 9 6.90 3.02 -5.62
C MET A 9 7.61 1.83 -6.27
N THR A 10 8.47 1.13 -5.52
CA THR A 10 9.20 -0.04 -6.02
C THR A 10 8.26 -1.21 -6.34
N TYR A 11 7.32 -1.53 -5.46
CA TYR A 11 6.44 -2.68 -5.64
C TYR A 11 5.32 -2.41 -6.64
N ALA A 12 4.86 -1.16 -6.78
CA ALA A 12 3.98 -0.75 -7.87
C ALA A 12 4.67 -0.91 -9.22
N TRP A 13 5.93 -0.49 -9.34
CA TRP A 13 6.71 -0.70 -10.56
C TRP A 13 6.85 -2.19 -10.91
N LYS A 14 7.21 -3.02 -9.92
CA LYS A 14 7.31 -4.48 -10.13
C LYS A 14 5.99 -5.10 -10.57
N ALA A 15 4.87 -4.71 -9.96
CA ALA A 15 3.56 -5.23 -10.35
C ALA A 15 3.18 -4.83 -11.79
N ILE A 16 3.56 -3.64 -12.23
CA ILE A 16 3.36 -3.18 -13.62
C ILE A 16 4.20 -4.02 -14.59
N GLU A 17 5.48 -4.23 -14.28
CA GLU A 17 6.39 -5.06 -15.09
C GLU A 17 5.92 -6.52 -15.17
N GLU A 18 5.50 -7.08 -14.04
CA GLU A 18 4.99 -8.45 -13.94
C GLU A 18 3.66 -8.62 -14.71
N ALA A 19 2.80 -7.60 -14.72
CA ALA A 19 1.60 -7.57 -15.55
C ALA A 19 1.89 -7.36 -17.05
N GLY A 20 3.15 -7.13 -17.46
CA GLY A 20 3.52 -6.94 -18.86
C GLY A 20 3.18 -5.55 -19.42
N HIS A 21 2.83 -4.59 -18.57
CA HIS A 21 2.53 -3.21 -18.97
C HIS A 21 3.77 -2.32 -18.90
N SER A 22 3.82 -1.27 -19.72
CA SER A 22 4.85 -0.23 -19.61
C SER A 22 4.29 1.01 -18.91
N ALA A 23 5.14 1.76 -18.20
CA ALA A 23 4.75 3.04 -17.62
C ALA A 23 4.15 3.99 -18.66
N GLN A 24 4.68 3.98 -19.89
CA GLN A 24 4.15 4.79 -20.99
C GLN A 24 2.74 4.38 -21.41
N SER A 25 2.41 3.09 -21.39
CA SER A 25 1.06 2.60 -21.70
C SER A 25 0.02 2.98 -20.65
N LEU A 26 0.43 3.27 -19.41
CA LEU A 26 -0.45 3.69 -18.32
C LEU A 26 -0.59 5.22 -18.23
N SER A 27 0.33 5.98 -18.80
CA SER A 27 0.29 7.44 -18.79
C SER A 27 -0.96 7.97 -19.50
N GLY A 28 -1.67 8.89 -18.84
CA GLY A 28 -2.92 9.47 -19.31
C GLY A 28 -4.15 8.58 -19.09
N THR A 29 -3.99 7.34 -18.64
CA THR A 29 -5.11 6.42 -18.46
C THR A 29 -5.87 6.68 -17.17
N LYS A 30 -7.11 6.19 -17.12
CA LYS A 30 -7.91 6.11 -15.89
C LYS A 30 -7.56 4.85 -15.10
N THR A 31 -6.28 4.63 -14.79
CA THR A 31 -5.87 3.57 -13.86
C THR A 31 -6.12 4.04 -12.42
N GLY A 32 -6.68 3.22 -11.55
CA GLY A 32 -6.86 3.56 -10.14
C GLY A 32 -5.66 3.13 -9.28
N ILE A 33 -5.37 3.83 -8.19
CA ILE A 33 -4.36 3.47 -7.18
C ILE A 33 -5.05 3.38 -5.82
N PHE A 34 -5.11 2.20 -5.21
CA PHE A 34 -5.78 1.96 -3.94
C PHE A 34 -4.85 1.22 -2.98
N ILE A 35 -4.33 1.88 -1.96
CA ILE A 35 -3.26 1.30 -1.13
C ILE A 35 -3.63 1.34 0.34
N GLY A 36 -3.63 0.17 0.97
CA GLY A 36 -3.59 0.02 2.41
C GLY A 36 -2.28 0.60 2.96
N THR A 37 -2.35 1.75 3.62
CA THR A 37 -1.19 2.44 4.19
C THR A 37 -1.60 3.25 5.39
N GLY A 38 -0.74 3.31 6.40
CA GLY A 38 -0.99 4.01 7.66
C GLY A 38 0.15 4.92 8.07
N ASN A 39 0.01 5.55 9.23
CA ASN A 39 1.07 6.35 9.82
C ASN A 39 2.20 5.46 10.37
N THR A 40 3.44 5.75 9.99
CA THR A 40 4.64 5.05 10.48
C THR A 40 5.27 5.68 11.71
N GLY A 41 4.89 6.91 12.04
CA GLY A 41 5.62 7.77 12.97
C GLY A 41 6.91 8.37 12.39
N TYR A 42 7.21 8.20 11.10
CA TYR A 42 8.41 8.74 10.44
C TYR A 42 8.55 10.26 10.61
N SER A 43 7.44 10.99 10.72
CA SER A 43 7.45 12.43 11.01
C SER A 43 8.15 12.79 12.32
N SER A 44 8.08 11.91 13.33
CA SER A 44 8.75 12.13 14.62
C SER A 44 10.28 12.09 14.51
N LEU A 45 10.83 11.39 13.50
CA LEU A 45 12.26 11.37 13.22
C LEU A 45 12.74 12.65 12.53
N LEU A 46 11.82 13.45 12.01
CA LEU A 46 12.09 14.68 11.28
C LEU A 46 11.79 15.94 12.11
N SER A 47 11.47 15.82 13.39
CA SER A 47 11.08 16.95 14.23
C SER A 47 12.22 17.96 14.48
N ASN A 48 13.47 17.57 14.24
CA ASN A 48 14.68 18.38 14.49
C ASN A 48 15.43 18.76 13.21
N VAL A 49 14.83 18.58 12.04
CA VAL A 49 15.42 18.98 10.75
C VAL A 49 14.64 20.16 10.18
N ASP A 50 15.35 21.05 9.48
CA ASP A 50 14.72 22.18 8.81
C ASP A 50 13.60 21.71 7.86
N ILE A 51 12.43 22.35 7.97
CA ILE A 51 11.25 21.98 7.20
C ILE A 51 11.44 22.48 5.77
N GLU A 52 11.96 21.62 4.91
CA GLU A 52 11.92 21.83 3.47
C GLU A 52 10.48 21.74 2.94
N GLY A 53 10.17 22.43 1.84
CA GLY A 53 8.82 22.42 1.25
C GLY A 53 8.28 21.03 0.88
N SER A 54 9.15 20.02 0.74
CA SER A 54 8.76 18.63 0.46
C SER A 54 8.38 17.81 1.71
N ALA A 55 8.63 18.35 2.91
CA ALA A 55 8.48 17.62 4.18
C ALA A 55 7.07 17.08 4.38
N ALA A 56 6.03 17.87 4.13
CA ALA A 56 4.63 17.45 4.29
C ALA A 56 4.28 16.23 3.40
N ALA A 57 4.68 16.27 2.13
CA ALA A 57 4.49 15.15 1.20
C ALA A 57 5.38 13.95 1.53
N ASN A 58 6.52 14.14 2.19
CA ASN A 58 7.42 13.06 2.59
C ASN A 58 6.91 12.25 3.79
N MET A 59 5.89 12.76 4.50
CA MET A 59 5.37 12.17 5.74
C MET A 59 3.90 11.76 5.65
N SER A 60 3.12 12.33 4.74
CA SER A 60 1.70 12.00 4.61
C SER A 60 1.50 10.57 4.05
N PRO A 61 0.64 9.73 4.67
CA PRO A 61 0.25 8.44 4.10
C PRO A 61 -0.37 8.58 2.70
N SER A 62 -1.15 9.65 2.47
CA SER A 62 -1.76 9.95 1.16
C SER A 62 -0.76 10.21 0.04
N ALA A 63 0.45 10.64 0.39
CA ALA A 63 1.46 10.95 -0.61
C ALA A 63 2.04 9.70 -1.27
N GLY A 64 1.91 8.50 -0.68
CA GLY A 64 2.32 7.26 -1.32
C GLY A 64 1.57 7.01 -2.62
N PRO A 65 0.26 6.73 -2.57
CA PRO A 65 -0.59 6.56 -3.76
C PRO A 65 -0.46 7.72 -4.75
N ASN A 66 -0.52 8.95 -4.25
CA ASN A 66 -0.47 10.14 -5.10
C ASN A 66 0.87 10.31 -5.83
N ARG A 67 1.99 9.85 -5.24
CA ARG A 67 3.29 9.83 -5.94
C ARG A 67 3.32 8.82 -7.06
N VAL A 68 2.71 7.64 -6.89
CA VAL A 68 2.58 6.65 -7.98
C VAL A 68 1.77 7.27 -9.12
N SER A 69 0.62 7.87 -8.79
CA SER A 69 -0.25 8.54 -9.76
C SER A 69 0.48 9.66 -10.49
N TYR A 70 1.20 10.51 -9.76
CA TYR A 70 1.98 11.62 -10.34
C TYR A 70 3.11 11.12 -11.24
N PHE A 71 3.90 10.15 -10.76
CA PHE A 71 5.06 9.64 -11.48
C PHE A 71 4.69 8.95 -12.79
N LEU A 72 3.58 8.20 -12.80
CA LEU A 72 3.08 7.48 -13.98
C LEU A 72 2.10 8.32 -14.81
N ASN A 73 1.80 9.56 -14.40
CA ASN A 73 0.78 10.41 -15.01
C ASN A 73 -0.58 9.71 -15.17
N ILE A 74 -1.05 9.08 -14.10
CA ILE A 74 -2.32 8.36 -14.04
C ILE A 74 -3.44 9.31 -13.57
N HIS A 75 -4.65 9.15 -14.12
CA HIS A 75 -5.79 10.04 -13.90
C HIS A 75 -7.03 9.37 -13.29
N GLY A 76 -6.93 8.12 -12.84
CA GLY A 76 -8.00 7.48 -12.07
C GLY A 76 -7.98 7.85 -10.57
N PRO A 77 -8.85 7.23 -9.75
CA PRO A 77 -8.86 7.43 -8.30
C PRO A 77 -7.50 7.11 -7.67
N SER A 78 -7.12 7.83 -6.61
CA SER A 78 -5.83 7.67 -5.92
C SER A 78 -6.05 7.78 -4.41
N GLU A 79 -6.17 6.63 -3.75
CA GLU A 79 -6.72 6.52 -2.39
C GLU A 79 -5.74 5.82 -1.43
N PRO A 80 -5.32 6.49 -0.35
CA PRO A 80 -4.80 5.81 0.83
C PRO A 80 -5.97 5.23 1.64
N ILE A 81 -5.83 4.00 2.10
CA ILE A 81 -6.86 3.30 2.86
C ILE A 81 -6.27 2.86 4.20
N ASP A 82 -6.91 3.28 5.28
CA ASP A 82 -6.56 2.87 6.64
C ASP A 82 -7.81 2.35 7.36
N THR A 83 -7.90 1.04 7.42
CA THR A 83 -8.87 0.30 8.24
C THR A 83 -8.13 -0.65 9.19
N ALA A 84 -6.93 -0.26 9.64
CA ALA A 84 -6.01 -1.10 10.40
C ALA A 84 -5.65 -2.41 9.66
N CYS A 85 -5.80 -3.58 10.29
CA CYS A 85 -5.35 -4.87 9.77
C CYS A 85 -6.02 -5.30 8.46
N SER A 86 -7.20 -4.76 8.13
CA SER A 86 -7.93 -5.07 6.89
C SER A 86 -7.59 -4.15 5.71
N SER A 87 -6.71 -3.17 5.90
CA SER A 87 -6.50 -2.08 4.93
C SER A 87 -6.21 -2.56 3.51
N SER A 88 -5.36 -3.56 3.33
CA SER A 88 -5.03 -4.09 1.99
C SER A 88 -6.22 -4.78 1.31
N LEU A 89 -7.04 -5.52 2.05
CA LEU A 89 -8.24 -6.17 1.51
C LEU A 89 -9.32 -5.14 1.18
N VAL A 90 -9.50 -4.11 2.01
CA VAL A 90 -10.40 -2.99 1.71
C VAL A 90 -9.93 -2.22 0.48
N ALA A 91 -8.61 -2.07 0.30
CA ALA A 91 -8.05 -1.47 -0.90
C ALA A 91 -8.32 -2.27 -2.18
N ILE A 92 -8.18 -3.59 -2.11
CA ILE A 92 -8.57 -4.47 -3.22
C ILE A 92 -10.09 -4.36 -3.47
N HIS A 93 -10.90 -4.34 -2.43
CA HIS A 93 -12.35 -4.18 -2.56
C HIS A 93 -12.74 -2.86 -3.26
N HIS A 94 -12.15 -1.73 -2.84
CA HIS A 94 -12.36 -0.44 -3.50
C HIS A 94 -11.93 -0.44 -4.96
N ALA A 95 -10.78 -1.05 -5.26
CA ALA A 95 -10.28 -1.18 -6.63
C ALA A 95 -11.23 -1.97 -7.52
N VAL A 96 -11.76 -3.10 -7.03
CA VAL A 96 -12.75 -3.90 -7.76
C VAL A 96 -14.03 -3.11 -7.98
N CYS A 97 -14.55 -2.42 -6.96
CA CYS A 97 -15.75 -1.59 -7.11
C CYS A 97 -15.52 -0.46 -8.14
N ALA A 98 -14.39 0.23 -8.08
CA ALA A 98 -14.07 1.30 -9.02
C ALA A 98 -13.94 0.80 -10.47
N ILE A 99 -13.41 -0.41 -10.68
CA ILE A 99 -13.37 -1.06 -11.99
C ILE A 99 -14.78 -1.43 -12.46
N GLU A 100 -15.62 -1.99 -11.56
CA GLU A 100 -16.98 -2.40 -11.92
C GLU A 100 -17.88 -1.21 -12.26
N ASP A 101 -17.78 -0.12 -11.48
CA ASP A 101 -18.52 1.12 -11.66
C ASP A 101 -18.01 1.96 -12.86
N GLY A 102 -16.91 1.57 -13.49
CA GLY A 102 -16.31 2.28 -14.62
C GLY A 102 -15.56 3.56 -14.24
N ASN A 103 -15.24 3.73 -12.96
CA ASN A 103 -14.41 4.83 -12.47
C ASN A 103 -12.94 4.67 -12.89
N CYS A 104 -12.49 3.43 -13.10
CA CYS A 104 -11.20 3.09 -13.70
C CYS A 104 -11.29 1.82 -14.55
N GLU A 105 -10.34 1.62 -15.47
CA GLU A 105 -10.31 0.42 -16.35
C GLU A 105 -9.34 -0.65 -15.84
N MET A 106 -8.33 -0.20 -15.11
CA MET A 106 -7.29 -0.99 -14.45
C MET A 106 -7.06 -0.39 -13.06
N ALA A 107 -6.50 -1.15 -12.14
CA ALA A 107 -6.14 -0.64 -10.83
C ALA A 107 -4.86 -1.28 -10.28
N ILE A 108 -4.09 -0.49 -9.54
CA ILE A 108 -2.99 -0.96 -8.70
C ILE A 108 -3.51 -0.97 -7.27
N ALA A 109 -3.60 -2.15 -6.66
CA ALA A 109 -4.20 -2.33 -5.35
C ALA A 109 -3.32 -3.17 -4.42
N GLY A 110 -3.31 -2.88 -3.12
CA GLY A 110 -2.54 -3.69 -2.17
C GLY A 110 -2.28 -2.98 -0.86
N GLY A 111 -1.13 -3.23 -0.25
CA GLY A 111 -0.75 -2.54 0.99
C GLY A 111 0.73 -2.58 1.29
N VAL A 112 1.14 -1.66 2.14
CA VAL A 112 2.50 -1.53 2.67
C VAL A 112 2.44 -1.28 4.18
N ASN A 113 3.37 -1.89 4.91
CA ASN A 113 3.56 -1.66 6.34
C ASN A 113 5.06 -1.66 6.67
N THR A 114 5.51 -0.65 7.39
CA THR A 114 6.88 -0.58 7.96
C THR A 114 6.85 -0.12 9.41
N VAL A 115 7.73 -0.70 10.22
CA VAL A 115 7.96 -0.37 11.61
C VAL A 115 9.16 0.57 11.68
N VAL A 116 8.88 1.87 11.59
CA VAL A 116 9.92 2.90 11.56
C VAL A 116 10.40 3.29 12.95
N THR A 117 9.51 3.20 13.95
CA THR A 117 9.78 3.67 15.31
C THR A 117 9.29 2.65 16.36
N PRO A 118 9.91 2.56 17.55
CA PRO A 118 9.52 1.58 18.56
C PRO A 118 8.19 1.88 19.27
N GLN A 119 7.62 3.08 19.11
CA GLN A 119 6.47 3.57 19.85
C GLN A 119 5.25 2.66 19.69
N GLY A 120 4.97 2.19 18.47
CA GLY A 120 3.88 1.26 18.20
C GLY A 120 4.08 -0.09 18.90
N HIS A 121 5.31 -0.64 18.84
CA HIS A 121 5.66 -1.87 19.54
C HIS A 121 5.48 -1.74 21.06
N ILE A 122 5.97 -0.66 21.66
CA ILE A 122 5.83 -0.38 23.10
C ILE A 122 4.35 -0.27 23.48
N ALA A 123 3.55 0.41 22.66
CA ALA A 123 2.11 0.54 22.89
C ALA A 123 1.39 -0.82 22.85
N TYR A 124 1.69 -1.67 21.86
CA TYR A 124 1.11 -3.01 21.77
C TYR A 124 1.55 -3.93 22.92
N ASP A 125 2.81 -3.85 23.37
CA ASP A 125 3.27 -4.64 24.54
C ASP A 125 2.56 -4.20 25.83
N LYS A 126 2.43 -2.89 26.05
CA LYS A 126 1.67 -2.33 27.20
C LYS A 126 0.19 -2.71 27.17
N ALA A 127 -0.38 -2.90 25.98
CA ALA A 127 -1.74 -3.39 25.80
C ALA A 127 -1.87 -4.92 25.97
N GLY A 128 -0.76 -5.65 26.17
CA GLY A 128 -0.75 -7.11 26.27
C GLY A 128 -1.04 -7.84 24.96
N ALA A 129 -0.84 -7.17 23.82
CA ALA A 129 -1.23 -7.70 22.50
C ALA A 129 -0.11 -8.50 21.81
N LEU A 130 1.16 -8.34 22.25
CA LEU A 130 2.32 -8.97 21.63
C LEU A 130 2.67 -10.31 22.29
N SER A 131 2.97 -11.31 21.46
CA SER A 131 3.55 -12.57 21.91
C SER A 131 4.97 -12.33 22.44
N LYS A 132 5.33 -12.93 23.59
CA LYS A 132 6.67 -12.77 24.19
C LYS A 132 7.77 -13.47 23.38
N GLU A 133 7.40 -14.45 22.58
CA GLU A 133 8.30 -15.17 21.67
C GLU A 133 8.40 -14.53 20.28
N GLY A 134 7.70 -13.42 20.04
CA GLY A 134 7.64 -12.77 18.72
C GLY A 134 7.07 -13.66 17.60
N LYS A 135 6.11 -14.55 17.90
CA LYS A 135 5.50 -15.46 16.91
C LYS A 135 3.98 -15.42 16.98
N CYS A 136 3.34 -15.35 15.82
CA CYS A 136 1.91 -15.65 15.71
C CYS A 136 1.70 -17.16 15.76
N LYS A 137 1.17 -17.68 16.87
CA LYS A 137 0.88 -19.11 17.05
C LYS A 137 -0.58 -19.42 16.69
N THR A 138 -0.95 -19.12 15.44
CA THR A 138 -2.34 -19.18 14.98
C THR A 138 -2.95 -20.56 15.25
N PHE A 139 -4.09 -20.58 15.94
CA PHE A 139 -4.84 -21.78 16.34
C PHE A 139 -4.16 -22.72 17.36
N SER A 140 -3.05 -22.33 17.98
CA SER A 140 -2.43 -23.10 19.07
C SER A 140 -3.04 -22.77 20.44
N ASP A 141 -3.11 -23.78 21.31
CA ASP A 141 -3.39 -23.66 22.75
C ASP A 141 -2.38 -22.79 23.52
N LYS A 142 -1.20 -22.54 22.93
CA LYS A 142 -0.12 -21.69 23.47
C LYS A 142 -0.08 -20.28 22.89
N ALA A 143 -1.13 -19.85 22.19
CA ALA A 143 -1.21 -18.51 21.60
C ALA A 143 -1.27 -17.43 22.69
N ASP A 144 -0.34 -16.48 22.64
CA ASP A 144 -0.12 -15.44 23.66
C ASP A 144 -0.07 -14.02 23.08
N GLY A 145 -0.44 -13.83 21.81
CA GLY A 145 -0.45 -12.54 21.12
C GLY A 145 0.05 -12.65 19.68
N PHE A 146 0.22 -11.52 19.02
CA PHE A 146 0.75 -11.45 17.66
C PHE A 146 2.20 -10.94 17.63
N ALA A 147 2.87 -11.13 16.49
CA ALA A 147 4.16 -10.56 16.18
C ALA A 147 3.98 -9.45 15.15
N VAL A 148 4.65 -8.31 15.34
CA VAL A 148 4.64 -7.24 14.34
C VAL A 148 5.59 -7.62 13.22
N SER A 149 5.17 -7.37 11.98
CA SER A 149 5.98 -7.62 10.78
C SER A 149 5.90 -6.44 9.82
N GLU A 150 6.90 -6.33 8.95
CA GLU A 150 6.90 -5.39 7.82
C GLU A 150 6.60 -6.13 6.52
N GLY A 151 6.12 -5.42 5.51
CA GLY A 151 5.87 -6.01 4.21
C GLY A 151 5.22 -5.04 3.22
N ALA A 152 5.33 -5.37 1.94
CA ALA A 152 4.63 -4.70 0.84
C ALA A 152 4.13 -5.75 -0.14
N GLY A 153 2.87 -5.63 -0.55
CA GLY A 153 2.24 -6.50 -1.54
C GLY A 153 1.32 -5.67 -2.42
N ILE A 154 1.51 -5.75 -3.73
CA ILE A 154 0.81 -4.94 -4.73
C ILE A 154 0.34 -5.86 -5.86
N LEU A 155 -0.89 -5.66 -6.29
CA LEU A 155 -1.57 -6.37 -7.37
C LEU A 155 -1.90 -5.38 -8.49
N PHE A 156 -1.83 -5.86 -9.72
CA PHE A 156 -2.39 -5.19 -10.89
C PHE A 156 -3.72 -5.87 -11.25
N LEU A 157 -4.80 -5.09 -11.29
CA LEU A 157 -6.17 -5.57 -11.44
C LEU A 157 -6.79 -5.02 -12.71
N LYS A 158 -7.58 -5.87 -13.38
CA LYS A 158 -8.29 -5.56 -14.61
C LYS A 158 -9.51 -6.47 -14.73
N LYS A 159 -10.55 -6.06 -15.47
CA LYS A 159 -11.66 -6.97 -15.78
C LYS A 159 -11.15 -8.16 -16.58
N LEU A 160 -11.58 -9.37 -16.22
CA LEU A 160 -11.17 -10.63 -16.88
C LEU A 160 -11.28 -10.55 -18.40
N LYS A 161 -12.43 -10.11 -18.93
CA LYS A 161 -12.65 -9.97 -20.38
C LYS A 161 -11.65 -9.03 -21.07
N ALA A 162 -11.19 -7.99 -20.37
CA ALA A 162 -10.20 -7.06 -20.91
C ALA A 162 -8.79 -7.65 -20.83
N ALA A 163 -8.47 -8.41 -19.77
CA ALA A 163 -7.22 -9.15 -19.66
C ALA A 163 -7.08 -10.21 -20.75
N GLU A 164 -8.14 -11.01 -20.98
CA GLU A 164 -8.20 -12.01 -22.05
C GLU A 164 -8.04 -11.39 -23.44
N ARG A 165 -8.72 -10.26 -23.70
CA ARG A 165 -8.63 -9.51 -24.95
C ARG A 165 -7.21 -9.02 -25.22
N ASP A 166 -6.54 -8.53 -24.19
CA ASP A 166 -5.22 -7.92 -24.29
C ASP A 166 -4.08 -8.96 -24.20
N GLY A 167 -4.42 -10.22 -23.89
CA GLY A 167 -3.48 -11.33 -23.79
C GLY A 167 -2.62 -11.30 -22.53
N ASP A 168 -3.13 -10.67 -21.46
CA ASP A 168 -2.42 -10.55 -20.19
C ASP A 168 -2.29 -11.92 -19.51
N HIS A 169 -1.22 -12.10 -18.72
CA HIS A 169 -1.12 -13.26 -17.83
C HIS A 169 -2.09 -13.12 -16.66
N ILE A 170 -2.83 -14.20 -16.35
CA ILE A 170 -3.84 -14.24 -15.28
C ILE A 170 -3.42 -15.34 -14.28
N TYR A 171 -3.31 -14.97 -13.00
CA TYR A 171 -2.91 -15.83 -11.87
C TYR A 171 -4.07 -16.61 -11.25
#